data_AF-A0A8B6C8F9-F1
#
_entry.id   AF-A0A8B6C8F9-F1
#
_cell.length_a   1.000
_cell.length_b   1.000
_cell.length_c   1.000
_cell.angle_alpha   90.00
_cell.angle_beta   90.00
_cell.angle_gamma   90.00
#
_symmetry.space_group_name_H-M   'P 1'
#
loop_
_entity.id
_entity.type
_entity.pdbx_description
1 polymer ?
#
loop_
_entity_poly.entity_id
_entity_poly.type
_entity_poly.pdbx_seq_one_letter_code
_entity_poly.pdbx_strand_id
1 'polypeptide(L)'
;MFKIWIYGFSFFVLASTTTSNSSKDVEVRLLDNQNAPLVATLDMSKADERIKQFVSDAIEEKMKTLEETVKSKQLLSDALEVRMRNIEKTVISKQFESDTIETKLKNIEETVNSKQFLNDAVEAKIKNIEDTVQSMQFVSDSLDTKIKDLEVNLKSQIANFERNLTDQLTDYINEMVGKIAEENEKTEEPNQRPIDCKDVKLHKGNGVYKIYPDPLEPGFDVYCDFETDNGGWTVFQRRLNGQTDFYRGWEAYKIGFGDLEAEFWLGNQRIHTLTAAGKSELRVDMSDFDGNRAYAKYSTFAVGDAVTNYKLTVAGYSGNAGEL
;
A
#
# COMPACT_ATOMS: atom_id res chain seq x y z
N MET A 1 26.74 -67.33 104.56
CA MET A 1 25.80 -68.38 105.00
C MET A 1 25.34 -69.14 103.76
N PHE A 2 26.04 -70.23 103.42
CA PHE A 2 25.62 -71.18 102.39
C PHE A 2 25.30 -72.50 103.11
N LYS A 3 24.13 -73.09 102.84
CA LYS A 3 23.69 -74.39 103.38
C LYS A 3 24.10 -75.49 102.40
N ILE A 4 24.74 -76.54 102.90
CA ILE A 4 24.87 -77.84 102.21
C ILE A 4 24.31 -78.89 103.19
N TRP A 5 23.48 -79.80 102.68
CA TRP A 5 22.73 -80.81 103.43
C TRP A 5 23.12 -82.20 102.92
N ILE A 6 23.60 -83.11 103.78
CA ILE A 6 23.39 -84.57 103.64
C ILE A 6 23.22 -85.20 105.03
N TYR A 7 21.98 -85.65 105.25
CA TYR A 7 21.44 -86.71 106.11
C TYR A 7 22.21 -87.19 107.36
N GLY A 8 21.60 -86.94 108.51
CA GLY A 8 21.45 -87.98 109.53
C GLY A 8 21.99 -87.67 110.92
N PHE A 9 22.98 -86.81 111.07
CA PHE A 9 23.46 -86.38 112.39
C PHE A 9 23.83 -84.89 112.36
N SER A 10 23.29 -84.16 113.34
CA SER A 10 23.51 -82.73 113.54
C SER A 10 24.93 -82.48 114.03
N PHE A 11 25.78 -81.91 113.17
CA PHE A 11 27.04 -81.32 113.62
C PHE A 11 26.89 -79.81 113.72
N PHE A 12 26.99 -79.30 114.96
CA PHE A 12 27.19 -77.89 115.22
C PHE A 12 28.60 -77.51 114.76
N VAL A 13 28.69 -76.72 113.68
CA VAL A 13 29.95 -76.12 113.26
C VAL A 13 30.25 -74.94 114.18
N LEU A 14 31.05 -75.18 115.21
CA LEU A 14 31.75 -74.11 115.92
C LEU A 14 32.94 -73.68 115.04
N ALA A 15 32.70 -72.70 114.17
CA ALA A 15 33.80 -72.03 113.49
C ALA A 15 34.47 -71.08 114.49
N SER A 16 35.56 -71.53 115.13
CA SER A 16 36.48 -70.62 115.82
C SER A 16 37.58 -70.22 114.85
N THR A 17 37.76 -68.91 114.68
CA THR A 17 38.85 -68.34 113.90
C THR A 17 40.05 -68.13 114.82
N THR A 18 41.06 -68.98 114.74
CA THR A 18 42.41 -68.64 115.22
C THR A 18 43.29 -68.35 114.03
N THR A 19 43.56 -67.06 113.77
CA THR A 19 44.63 -66.66 112.87
C THR A 19 45.70 -65.91 113.66
N SER A 20 46.81 -66.62 113.88
CA SER A 20 48.12 -66.03 114.18
C SER A 20 48.76 -65.54 112.87
N ASN A 21 49.63 -64.53 112.94
CA ASN A 21 50.32 -63.94 111.80
C ASN A 21 51.13 -64.99 111.01
N SER A 22 50.60 -65.48 109.88
CA SER A 22 51.30 -65.65 108.58
C SER A 22 50.69 -66.64 107.56
N SER A 23 49.59 -67.36 107.86
CA SER A 23 48.82 -68.08 106.82
C SER A 23 47.32 -68.10 107.14
N LYS A 24 46.46 -67.77 106.18
CA LYS A 24 45.00 -67.71 106.33
C LYS A 24 44.34 -68.97 105.77
N ASP A 25 44.75 -70.15 106.23
CA ASP A 25 44.05 -71.39 105.88
C ASP A 25 42.81 -71.57 106.77
N VAL A 26 41.68 -71.92 106.16
CA VAL A 26 40.44 -72.16 106.88
C VAL A 26 40.36 -73.65 107.17
N GLU A 27 40.55 -73.98 108.45
CA GLU A 27 40.46 -75.34 108.96
C GLU A 27 39.00 -75.64 109.32
N VAL A 28 38.39 -76.59 108.60
CA VAL A 28 37.03 -77.06 108.91
C VAL A 28 37.17 -78.37 109.69
N ARG A 29 36.81 -78.33 110.98
CA ARG A 29 36.81 -79.51 111.85
C ARG A 29 35.40 -80.09 111.94
N LEU A 30 35.28 -81.35 111.56
CA LEU A 30 34.10 -82.18 111.80
C LEU A 30 34.51 -83.30 112.75
N LEU A 31 33.64 -83.72 113.65
CA LEU A 31 33.92 -84.88 114.51
C LEU A 31 33.36 -86.12 113.82
N ASP A 32 34.10 -87.23 113.83
CA ASP A 32 33.52 -88.51 113.45
C ASP A 32 32.63 -89.09 114.57
N ASN A 33 31.96 -90.21 114.30
CA ASN A 33 31.03 -90.82 115.25
C ASN A 33 31.68 -91.42 116.51
N GLN A 34 33.01 -91.38 116.64
CA GLN A 34 33.75 -91.75 117.85
C GLN A 34 34.38 -90.53 118.55
N ASN A 35 33.96 -89.32 118.19
CA ASN A 35 34.51 -88.05 118.68
C ASN A 35 36.00 -87.82 118.33
N ALA A 36 36.52 -88.48 117.29
CA ALA A 36 37.84 -88.16 116.76
C ALA A 36 37.73 -86.98 115.75
N PRO A 37 38.62 -85.96 115.81
CA PRO A 37 38.56 -84.82 114.90
C PRO A 37 38.99 -85.20 113.47
N LEU A 38 38.06 -85.14 112.52
CA LEU A 38 38.32 -85.09 111.08
C LEU A 38 38.56 -83.65 110.67
N VAL A 39 39.80 -83.36 110.30
CA VAL A 39 40.23 -82.02 109.92
C VAL A 39 40.41 -81.98 108.40
N ALA A 40 39.63 -81.13 107.72
CA ALA A 40 39.87 -80.80 106.32
C ALA A 40 40.29 -79.33 106.23
N THR A 41 41.51 -79.09 105.76
CA THR A 41 42.07 -77.76 105.55
C THR A 41 41.82 -77.33 104.11
N LEU A 42 41.11 -76.22 103.94
CA LEU A 42 41.04 -75.53 102.65
C LEU A 42 42.23 -74.60 102.55
N ASP A 43 43.20 -74.98 101.71
CA ASP A 43 44.39 -74.20 101.39
C ASP A 43 43.97 -72.94 100.60
N MET A 44 43.87 -71.83 101.33
CA MET A 44 43.47 -70.54 100.76
C MET A 44 44.68 -69.76 100.22
N SER A 45 45.90 -70.31 100.33
CA SER A 45 47.12 -69.64 99.86
C SER A 45 47.11 -69.36 98.34
N LYS A 46 46.41 -70.18 97.55
CA LYS A 46 46.32 -70.05 96.07
C LYS A 46 45.11 -69.27 95.55
N ALA A 47 44.15 -68.95 96.42
CA ALA A 47 42.93 -68.23 96.00
C ALA A 47 43.24 -66.79 95.54
N ASP A 48 44.17 -66.12 96.23
CA ASP A 48 44.64 -64.77 95.89
C ASP A 48 45.36 -64.74 94.52
N GLU A 49 46.10 -65.80 94.19
CA GLU A 49 46.83 -65.92 92.93
C GLU A 49 45.89 -66.16 91.72
N ARG A 50 44.85 -66.98 91.88
CA ARG A 50 43.81 -67.18 90.84
C ARG A 50 42.96 -65.95 90.62
N ILE A 51 42.64 -65.19 91.68
CA ILE A 51 41.94 -63.91 91.57
C ILE A 51 42.81 -62.87 90.85
N LYS A 52 44.11 -62.79 91.16
CA LYS A 52 45.07 -61.92 90.45
C LYS A 52 45.15 -62.26 88.97
N GLN A 53 45.24 -63.54 88.61
CA GLN A 53 45.26 -63.97 87.19
C GLN A 53 43.97 -63.60 86.47
N PHE A 54 42.81 -63.89 87.06
CA PHE A 54 41.52 -63.56 86.46
C PHE A 54 41.35 -62.04 86.24
N VAL A 55 41.78 -61.22 87.20
CA VAL A 55 41.79 -59.76 87.07
C VAL A 55 42.77 -59.32 85.99
N SER A 56 43.96 -59.91 85.91
CA SER A 56 44.95 -59.63 84.86
C SER A 56 44.41 -59.94 83.47
N ASP A 57 43.84 -61.12 83.26
CA ASP A 57 43.28 -61.56 81.97
C ASP A 57 42.12 -60.64 81.55
N ALA A 58 41.24 -60.29 82.49
CA ALA A 58 40.13 -59.37 82.23
C ALA A 58 40.61 -57.94 81.90
N ILE A 59 41.68 -57.47 82.54
CA ILE A 59 42.31 -56.17 82.20
C ILE A 59 42.94 -56.24 80.81
N GLU A 60 43.64 -57.32 80.47
CA GLU A 60 44.31 -57.49 79.18
C GLU A 60 43.30 -57.56 78.01
N GLU A 61 42.20 -58.29 78.18
CA GLU A 61 41.11 -58.32 77.19
C GLU A 61 40.48 -56.92 77.00
N LYS A 62 40.25 -56.19 78.11
CA LYS A 62 39.75 -54.81 78.07
C LYS A 62 40.76 -53.84 77.46
N MET A 63 42.06 -54.01 77.72
CA MET A 63 43.12 -53.23 77.09
C MET A 63 43.15 -53.46 75.59
N LYS A 64 43.09 -54.72 75.15
CA LYS A 64 43.12 -55.05 73.72
C LYS A 64 41.93 -54.47 72.96
N THR A 65 40.72 -54.61 73.51
CA THR A 65 39.51 -54.01 72.93
C THR A 65 39.62 -52.48 72.92
N LEU A 66 40.17 -51.87 73.97
CA LEU A 66 40.42 -50.43 74.01
C LEU A 66 41.42 -50.01 72.92
N GLU A 67 42.53 -50.72 72.75
CA GLU A 67 43.53 -50.45 71.71
C GLU A 67 42.94 -50.52 70.29
N GLU A 68 42.11 -51.54 70.02
CA GLU A 68 41.40 -51.66 68.73
C GLU A 68 40.45 -50.48 68.50
N THR A 69 39.71 -50.05 69.52
CA THR A 69 38.84 -48.86 69.41
C THR A 69 39.63 -47.57 69.19
N VAL A 70 40.79 -47.43 69.83
CA VAL A 70 41.69 -46.28 69.64
C VAL A 70 42.22 -46.26 68.21
N LYS A 71 42.70 -47.38 67.68
CA LYS A 71 43.15 -47.50 66.28
C LYS A 71 42.04 -47.16 65.28
N SER A 72 40.83 -47.67 65.51
CA SER A 72 39.67 -47.39 64.66
C SER A 72 39.31 -45.89 64.65
N LYS A 73 39.31 -45.23 65.81
CA LYS A 73 39.08 -43.78 65.91
C LYS A 73 40.20 -42.96 65.27
N GLN A 74 41.46 -43.40 65.38
CA GLN A 74 42.58 -42.73 64.72
C GLN A 74 42.42 -42.77 63.19
N LEU A 75 42.10 -43.93 62.63
CA LEU A 75 41.81 -44.07 61.19
C LEU A 75 40.66 -43.16 60.74
N LEU A 76 39.61 -43.03 61.56
CA LEU A 76 38.51 -42.12 61.28
C LEU A 76 38.96 -40.65 61.33
N SER A 77 39.81 -40.27 62.29
CA SER A 77 40.39 -38.94 62.41
C SER A 77 41.23 -38.59 61.18
N ASP A 78 42.12 -39.49 60.77
CA ASP A 78 42.99 -39.30 59.60
C ASP A 78 42.15 -39.14 58.32
N ALA A 79 41.07 -39.93 58.18
CA ALA A 79 40.15 -39.84 57.05
C ALA A 79 39.39 -38.49 57.03
N LEU A 80 39.00 -37.98 58.21
CA LEU A 80 38.37 -36.66 58.34
C LEU A 80 39.34 -35.55 57.95
N GLU A 81 40.61 -35.61 58.37
CA GLU A 81 41.62 -34.62 57.98
C GLU A 81 41.85 -34.57 56.46
N VAL A 82 41.87 -35.72 55.80
CA VAL A 82 41.99 -35.77 54.33
C VAL A 82 40.78 -35.11 53.66
N ARG A 83 39.57 -35.39 54.16
CA ARG A 83 38.34 -34.74 53.65
C ARG A 83 38.36 -33.23 53.91
N MET A 84 38.80 -32.80 55.09
CA MET A 84 38.94 -31.39 55.45
C MET A 84 39.85 -30.66 54.45
N ARG A 85 41.04 -31.21 54.17
CA ARG A 85 41.97 -30.66 53.18
C ARG A 85 41.39 -30.58 51.77
N ASN A 86 40.61 -31.58 51.36
CA ASN A 86 39.96 -31.55 50.05
C ASN A 86 38.86 -30.49 49.96
N ILE A 87 38.11 -30.29 51.06
CA ILE A 87 37.10 -29.23 51.17
C ILE A 87 37.79 -27.87 51.11
N GLU A 88 38.87 -27.65 51.87
CA GLU A 88 39.64 -26.40 51.85
C GLU A 88 40.13 -26.04 50.44
N LYS A 89 40.71 -27.01 49.72
CA LYS A 89 41.13 -26.82 48.32
C LYS A 89 39.96 -26.39 47.43
N THR A 90 38.80 -27.04 47.60
CA THR A 90 37.60 -26.71 46.84
C THR A 90 37.09 -25.31 47.16
N VAL A 91 37.09 -24.92 48.44
CA VAL A 91 36.70 -23.58 48.91
C VAL A 91 37.61 -22.51 48.31
N ILE A 92 38.94 -22.72 48.35
CA ILE A 92 39.91 -21.78 47.77
C ILE A 92 39.68 -21.61 46.26
N SER A 93 39.49 -22.72 45.53
CA SER A 93 39.20 -22.68 44.09
C SER A 93 37.93 -21.89 43.79
N LYS A 94 36.87 -22.08 44.58
CA LYS A 94 35.61 -21.37 44.40
C LYS A 94 35.68 -19.90 44.81
N GLN A 95 36.50 -19.57 45.80
CA GLN A 95 36.77 -18.18 46.16
C GLN A 95 37.41 -17.43 44.99
N PHE A 96 38.41 -18.02 44.35
CA PHE A 96 39.07 -17.41 43.19
C PHE A 96 38.10 -17.19 42.00
N GLU A 97 37.22 -18.15 41.74
CA GLU A 97 36.15 -17.98 40.74
C GLU A 97 35.21 -16.82 41.11
N SER A 98 34.83 -16.72 42.39
CA SER A 98 33.98 -15.64 42.91
C SER A 98 34.63 -14.26 42.74
N ASP A 99 35.91 -14.10 43.11
CA ASP A 99 36.65 -12.85 42.99
C ASP A 99 36.77 -12.41 41.50
N THR A 100 36.95 -13.39 40.61
CA THR A 100 36.97 -13.16 39.16
C THR A 100 35.61 -12.65 38.66
N ILE A 101 34.51 -13.22 39.16
CA ILE A 101 33.15 -12.78 38.80
C ILE A 101 32.87 -11.38 39.32
N GLU A 102 33.27 -11.07 40.55
CA GLU A 102 33.09 -9.76 41.17
C GLU A 102 33.80 -8.65 40.38
N THR A 103 35.04 -8.93 39.95
CA THR A 103 35.79 -8.00 39.08
C THR A 103 35.09 -7.76 37.75
N LYS A 104 34.55 -8.82 37.12
CA LYS A 104 33.79 -8.69 35.86
C LYS A 104 32.50 -7.91 36.07
N LEU A 105 31.79 -8.13 37.18
CA LEU A 105 30.57 -7.40 37.52
C LEU A 105 30.82 -5.90 37.64
N LYS A 106 31.90 -5.51 38.33
CA LYS A 106 32.28 -4.10 38.45
C LYS A 106 32.54 -3.44 37.09
N ASN A 107 33.26 -4.12 36.19
CA ASN A 107 33.50 -3.59 34.84
C ASN A 107 32.20 -3.45 34.02
N ILE A 108 31.25 -4.38 34.19
CA ILE A 108 29.94 -4.30 33.55
C ILE A 108 29.15 -3.11 34.11
N GLU A 109 29.17 -2.91 35.43
CA GLU A 109 28.49 -1.80 36.10
C GLU A 109 29.02 -0.44 35.62
N GLU A 110 30.34 -0.29 35.52
CA GLU A 110 30.97 0.91 34.94
C GLU A 110 30.52 1.15 33.50
N THR A 111 30.45 0.09 32.68
CA THR A 111 29.98 0.17 31.30
C THR A 111 28.50 0.57 31.23
N VAL A 112 27.66 0.02 32.12
CA VAL A 112 26.23 0.36 32.20
C VAL A 112 26.04 1.83 32.57
N ASN A 113 26.78 2.32 33.58
CA ASN A 113 26.72 3.72 34.00
C ASN A 113 27.15 4.67 32.89
N SER A 114 28.20 4.33 32.13
CA SER A 114 28.63 5.11 30.96
C SER A 114 27.56 5.16 29.87
N LYS A 115 26.90 4.03 29.60
CA LYS A 115 25.80 3.98 28.62
C LYS A 115 24.57 4.74 29.08
N GLN A 116 24.25 4.73 30.37
CA GLN A 116 23.13 5.48 30.93
C GLN A 116 23.29 6.98 30.67
N PHE A 117 24.49 7.52 30.90
CA PHE A 117 24.80 8.92 30.60
C PHE A 117 24.58 9.28 29.12
N LEU A 118 24.99 8.39 28.21
CA LEU A 118 24.73 8.60 26.78
C LEU A 118 23.23 8.56 26.46
N ASN A 119 22.47 7.69 27.13
CA ASN A 119 21.03 7.59 26.95
C ASN A 119 20.32 8.88 27.39
N ASP A 120 20.67 9.40 28.58
CA ASP A 120 20.13 10.65 29.11
C ASP A 120 20.46 11.84 28.17
N ALA A 121 21.67 11.85 27.61
CA ALA A 121 22.09 12.87 26.63
C ALA A 121 21.30 12.77 25.31
N VAL A 122 20.99 11.56 24.87
CA VAL A 122 20.15 11.31 23.68
C VAL A 122 18.71 11.76 23.94
N GLU A 123 18.14 11.44 25.11
CA GLU A 123 16.78 11.87 25.50
C GLU A 123 16.67 13.40 25.54
N ALA A 124 17.67 14.10 26.09
CA ALA A 124 17.69 15.56 26.07
C ALA A 124 17.71 16.13 24.65
N LYS A 125 18.45 15.50 23.72
CA LYS A 125 18.45 15.90 22.32
C LYS A 125 17.13 15.62 21.61
N ILE A 126 16.49 14.48 21.90
CA ILE A 126 15.18 14.13 21.36
C ILE A 126 14.17 15.20 21.77
N LYS A 127 14.14 15.59 23.05
CA LYS A 127 13.23 16.63 23.54
C LYS A 127 13.43 17.97 22.81
N ASN A 128 14.67 18.41 22.61
CA ASN A 128 14.95 19.64 21.86
C ASN A 128 14.46 19.56 20.41
N ILE A 129 14.58 18.38 19.78
CA ILE A 129 14.06 18.15 18.42
C ILE A 129 12.53 18.21 18.43
N GLU A 130 11.87 17.58 19.41
CA GLU A 130 10.41 17.61 19.55
C GLU A 130 9.89 19.05 19.71
N ASP A 131 10.53 19.87 20.56
CA ASP A 131 10.18 21.27 20.75
C ASP A 131 10.35 22.07 19.45
N THR A 132 11.41 21.80 18.69
CA THR A 132 11.65 22.42 17.39
C THR A 132 10.56 22.03 16.39
N VAL A 133 10.19 20.75 16.32
CA VAL A 133 9.14 20.24 15.44
C VAL A 133 7.79 20.89 15.78
N GLN A 134 7.45 21.03 17.06
CA GLN A 134 6.23 21.71 17.48
C GLN A 134 6.21 23.19 17.05
N SER A 135 7.34 23.89 17.18
CA SER A 135 7.44 25.28 16.72
C SER A 135 7.27 25.40 15.19
N MET A 136 7.80 24.44 14.43
CA MET A 136 7.62 24.39 12.97
C MET A 136 6.17 24.09 12.59
N GLN A 137 5.50 23.22 13.34
CA GLN A 137 4.08 22.90 13.13
C GLN A 137 3.22 24.16 13.24
N PHE A 138 3.46 24.99 14.27
CA PHE A 138 2.76 26.27 14.44
C PHE A 138 2.95 27.21 13.24
N VAL A 139 4.16 27.29 12.69
CA VAL A 139 4.44 28.08 11.49
C VAL A 139 3.69 27.52 10.28
N SER A 140 3.67 26.20 10.11
CA SER A 140 2.93 25.53 9.03
C SER A 140 1.44 25.88 9.07
N ASP A 141 0.80 25.75 10.23
CA ASP A 141 -0.63 26.04 10.40
C ASP A 141 -0.94 27.52 10.12
N SER A 142 -0.03 28.43 10.50
CA SER A 142 -0.14 29.85 10.19
C SER A 142 -0.06 30.12 8.69
N LEU A 143 0.86 29.45 8.00
CA LEU A 143 1.00 29.56 6.54
C LEU A 143 -0.24 29.00 5.82
N ASP A 144 -0.75 27.84 6.25
CA ASP A 144 -1.97 27.25 5.67
C ASP A 144 -3.18 28.17 5.78
N THR A 145 -3.31 28.87 6.91
CA THR A 145 -4.37 29.86 7.12
C THR A 145 -4.22 31.03 6.15
N LYS A 146 -3.00 31.56 6.00
CA LYS A 146 -2.72 32.64 5.03
C LYS A 146 -2.95 32.23 3.59
N ILE A 147 -2.61 31.00 3.23
CA ILE A 147 -2.85 30.46 1.89
C ILE A 147 -4.36 30.43 1.62
N LYS A 148 -5.16 29.91 2.56
CA LYS A 148 -6.63 29.90 2.43
C LYS A 148 -7.21 31.31 2.29
N ASP A 149 -6.74 32.27 3.08
CA ASP A 149 -7.21 33.66 3.00
C ASP A 149 -6.89 34.29 1.64
N LEU A 150 -5.69 34.04 1.11
CA LEU A 150 -5.28 34.49 -0.22
C LEU A 150 -6.12 33.85 -1.33
N GLU A 151 -6.40 32.55 -1.23
CA GLU A 151 -7.25 31.84 -2.19
C GLU A 151 -8.68 32.41 -2.21
N VAL A 152 -9.26 32.68 -1.04
CA VAL A 152 -10.60 33.26 -0.93
C VAL A 152 -10.63 34.67 -1.51
N ASN A 153 -9.60 35.49 -1.22
CA ASN A 153 -9.50 36.83 -1.78
C ASN A 153 -9.42 36.80 -3.31
N LEU A 154 -8.54 35.95 -3.87
CA LEU A 154 -8.36 35.81 -5.30
C LEU A 154 -9.65 35.33 -5.99
N LYS A 155 -10.33 34.34 -5.43
CA LYS A 155 -11.63 33.86 -5.95
C LYS A 155 -12.68 34.97 -5.97
N SER A 156 -12.74 35.79 -4.93
CA SER A 156 -13.67 36.93 -4.87
C SER A 156 -13.36 37.97 -5.95
N GLN A 157 -12.08 38.29 -6.17
CA GLN A 157 -11.68 39.21 -7.24
C GLN A 157 -12.07 38.68 -8.62
N ILE A 158 -11.79 37.40 -8.91
CA ILE A 158 -12.15 36.76 -10.17
C ILE A 158 -13.66 36.84 -10.40
N ALA A 159 -14.46 36.46 -9.41
CA ALA A 159 -15.91 36.52 -9.51
C ALA A 159 -16.43 37.94 -9.76
N ASN A 160 -15.79 38.96 -9.19
CA ASN A 160 -16.17 40.36 -9.43
C ASN A 160 -15.82 40.82 -10.84
N PHE A 161 -14.64 40.43 -11.36
CA PHE A 161 -14.26 40.71 -12.75
C PHE A 161 -15.20 40.00 -13.74
N GLU A 162 -15.53 38.73 -13.49
CA GLU A 162 -16.47 37.95 -14.31
C GLU A 162 -17.84 38.62 -14.38
N ARG A 163 -18.39 39.07 -13.24
CA ARG A 163 -19.66 39.80 -13.21
C ARG A 163 -19.58 41.10 -14.00
N ASN A 164 -18.55 41.92 -13.75
CA ASN A 164 -18.40 43.19 -14.46
C ASN A 164 -18.30 42.99 -15.98
N LEU A 165 -17.55 41.99 -16.44
CA LEU A 165 -17.45 41.68 -17.87
C LEU A 165 -18.79 41.19 -18.44
N THR A 166 -19.51 40.36 -17.68
CA THR A 166 -20.83 39.84 -18.07
C THR A 166 -21.85 40.98 -18.19
N ASP A 167 -21.87 41.90 -17.23
CA ASP A 167 -22.76 43.06 -17.22
C ASP A 167 -22.45 43.98 -18.40
N GLN A 168 -21.17 44.32 -18.63
CA GLN A 168 -20.74 45.13 -19.78
C GLN A 168 -21.13 44.50 -21.13
N LEU A 169 -20.93 43.20 -21.28
CA LEU A 169 -21.26 42.49 -22.51
C LEU A 169 -22.78 42.43 -22.72
N THR A 170 -23.53 42.23 -21.63
CA THR A 170 -25.00 42.20 -21.66
C THR A 170 -25.55 43.55 -22.09
N ASP A 171 -25.03 44.65 -21.55
CA ASP A 171 -25.44 46.00 -21.94
C ASP A 171 -25.13 46.29 -23.42
N TYR A 172 -23.94 45.91 -23.90
CA TYR A 172 -23.58 46.07 -25.31
C TYR A 172 -24.46 45.25 -26.25
N ILE A 173 -24.75 43.99 -25.89
CA ILE A 173 -25.66 43.13 -26.65
C ILE A 173 -27.07 43.74 -26.68
N ASN A 174 -27.58 44.20 -25.53
CA ASN A 174 -28.90 44.82 -25.45
C ASN A 174 -28.99 46.08 -26.33
N GLU A 175 -27.93 46.89 -26.38
CA GLU A 175 -27.84 48.05 -27.28
C GLU A 175 -27.89 47.64 -28.76
N MET A 176 -27.12 46.62 -29.15
CA MET A 176 -27.12 46.11 -30.53
C MET A 176 -28.47 45.49 -30.91
N VAL A 177 -29.07 44.70 -30.02
CA VAL A 177 -30.38 44.09 -30.23
C VAL A 177 -31.45 45.17 -30.39
N GLY A 178 -31.39 46.25 -29.59
CA GLY A 178 -32.28 47.40 -29.74
C GLY A 178 -32.18 48.05 -31.12
N LYS A 179 -30.95 48.25 -31.62
CA LYS A 179 -30.71 48.80 -32.97
C LYS A 179 -31.23 47.87 -34.08
N ILE A 180 -31.03 46.55 -33.95
CA ILE A 180 -31.56 45.55 -34.90
C ILE A 180 -33.10 45.52 -34.86
N ALA A 181 -33.71 45.67 -33.69
CA ALA A 181 -35.16 45.72 -33.56
C ALA A 181 -35.76 46.97 -34.23
N GLU A 182 -35.11 48.13 -34.09
CA GLU A 182 -35.51 49.37 -34.76
C GLU A 182 -35.29 49.35 -36.29
N GLU A 183 -34.28 48.63 -36.79
CA GLU A 183 -34.09 48.40 -38.22
C GLU A 183 -35.15 47.44 -38.81
N ASN A 184 -35.60 46.45 -38.04
CA ASN A 184 -36.61 45.49 -38.47
C ASN A 184 -38.04 46.04 -38.54
N GLU A 185 -38.38 47.14 -37.84
CA GLU A 185 -39.68 47.81 -37.97
C GLU A 185 -39.82 48.66 -39.24
N LYS A 186 -38.74 48.91 -40.00
CA LYS A 186 -38.78 49.76 -41.22
C LYS A 186 -38.84 49.02 -42.56
N THR A 187 -38.85 47.69 -42.55
CA THR A 187 -39.00 46.88 -43.78
C THR A 187 -39.79 45.61 -43.51
N GLU A 188 -41.11 45.73 -43.37
CA GLU A 188 -42.01 44.60 -43.60
C GLU A 188 -42.35 44.47 -45.10
N GLU A 189 -41.43 43.89 -45.86
CA GLU A 189 -41.79 42.95 -46.92
C GLU A 189 -40.96 41.68 -46.71
N PRO A 190 -41.53 40.47 -46.84
CA PRO A 190 -40.78 39.23 -46.61
C PRO A 190 -39.73 39.10 -47.71
N ASN A 191 -38.49 39.48 -47.39
CA ASN A 191 -37.33 39.35 -48.27
C ASN A 191 -36.97 37.85 -48.39
N GLN A 192 -37.75 37.11 -49.17
CA GLN A 192 -37.39 35.77 -49.59
C GLN A 192 -36.17 35.88 -50.49
N ARG A 193 -35.02 35.44 -49.96
CA ARG A 193 -33.79 35.28 -50.73
C ARG A 193 -34.10 34.46 -51.99
N PRO A 194 -33.68 34.90 -53.20
CA PRO A 194 -34.05 34.22 -54.43
C PRO A 194 -33.44 32.82 -54.46
N ILE A 195 -34.27 31.78 -54.64
CA ILE A 195 -33.83 30.38 -54.63
C ILE A 195 -33.05 30.07 -55.91
N ASP A 196 -33.50 30.63 -57.03
CA ASP A 196 -32.85 30.55 -58.33
C ASP A 196 -33.03 31.88 -59.11
N CYS A 197 -32.56 31.93 -60.36
CA CYS A 197 -32.71 33.11 -61.20
C CYS A 197 -34.18 33.49 -61.49
N LYS A 198 -35.14 32.58 -61.40
CA LYS A 198 -36.57 32.88 -61.63
C LYS A 198 -37.19 33.68 -60.48
N ASP A 199 -36.62 33.56 -59.28
CA ASP A 199 -37.07 34.28 -58.09
C ASP A 199 -36.46 35.69 -57.97
N VAL A 200 -35.48 36.04 -58.80
CA VAL A 200 -34.87 37.38 -58.80
C VAL A 200 -35.86 38.41 -59.41
N LYS A 201 -36.60 39.12 -58.55
CA LYS A 201 -37.63 40.10 -58.97
C LYS A 201 -37.08 41.43 -59.47
N LEU A 202 -35.95 41.89 -58.92
CA LEU A 202 -35.34 43.19 -59.23
C LEU A 202 -34.02 43.01 -59.98
N HIS A 203 -34.06 42.39 -61.15
CA HIS A 203 -32.87 42.26 -62.02
C HIS A 203 -32.66 43.51 -62.88
N LYS A 204 -31.40 43.82 -63.23
CA LYS A 204 -31.02 44.91 -64.14
C LYS A 204 -30.70 44.43 -65.56
N GLY A 205 -31.05 43.18 -65.86
CA GLY A 205 -30.70 42.47 -67.09
C GLY A 205 -29.87 41.22 -66.79
N ASN A 206 -29.38 40.57 -67.84
CA ASN A 206 -28.53 39.39 -67.72
C ASN A 206 -27.24 39.71 -66.95
N GLY A 207 -26.76 38.77 -66.14
CA GLY A 207 -25.55 38.98 -65.35
C GLY A 207 -25.40 38.02 -64.19
N VAL A 208 -24.40 38.27 -63.34
CA VAL A 208 -24.14 37.44 -62.17
C VAL A 208 -24.99 37.91 -60.98
N TYR A 209 -25.73 36.97 -60.39
CA TYR A 209 -26.58 37.19 -59.21
C TYR A 209 -26.30 36.13 -58.16
N LYS A 210 -26.49 36.50 -56.88
CA LYS A 210 -26.39 35.58 -55.75
C LYS A 210 -27.74 34.95 -55.46
N ILE A 211 -27.78 33.62 -55.41
CA ILE A 211 -28.98 32.83 -55.12
C ILE A 211 -28.79 31.93 -53.89
N TYR A 212 -29.89 31.47 -53.31
CA TYR A 212 -29.92 30.71 -52.06
C TYR A 212 -30.83 29.48 -52.18
N PRO A 213 -30.41 28.43 -52.93
CA PRO A 213 -31.25 27.26 -53.16
C PRO A 213 -31.52 26.44 -51.89
N ASP A 214 -30.59 26.42 -50.94
CA ASP A 214 -30.72 25.78 -49.63
C ASP A 214 -30.78 26.87 -48.55
N PRO A 215 -31.86 26.94 -47.75
CA PRO A 215 -32.00 27.97 -46.71
C PRO A 215 -30.96 27.87 -45.60
N LEU A 216 -30.35 26.69 -45.40
CA LEU A 216 -29.36 26.41 -44.35
C LEU A 216 -27.91 26.68 -44.77
N GLU A 217 -27.65 26.81 -46.08
CA GLU A 217 -26.30 27.01 -46.63
C GLU A 217 -26.08 28.46 -47.09
N PRO A 218 -24.82 28.94 -47.15
CA PRO A 218 -24.53 30.23 -47.77
C PRO A 218 -24.83 30.18 -49.26
N GLY A 219 -25.49 31.23 -49.76
CA GLY A 219 -25.81 31.36 -51.18
C GLY A 219 -24.56 31.48 -52.06
N PHE A 220 -24.71 31.13 -53.34
CA PHE A 220 -23.63 31.17 -54.33
C PHE A 220 -24.03 31.98 -55.56
N ASP A 221 -23.03 32.43 -56.29
CA ASP A 221 -23.22 33.28 -57.47
C ASP A 221 -23.45 32.42 -58.72
N VAL A 222 -24.37 32.86 -59.56
CA VAL A 222 -24.74 32.22 -60.84
C VAL A 222 -24.93 33.28 -61.91
N TYR A 223 -24.77 32.89 -63.17
CA TYR A 223 -25.19 33.75 -64.27
C TYR A 223 -26.67 33.53 -64.56
N CYS A 224 -27.46 34.60 -64.51
CA CYS A 224 -28.89 34.59 -64.83
C CYS A 224 -29.13 35.14 -66.24
N ASP A 225 -29.88 34.38 -67.05
CA ASP A 225 -30.43 34.83 -68.32
C ASP A 225 -31.94 35.10 -68.16
N PHE A 226 -32.30 36.36 -68.29
CA PHE A 226 -33.66 36.91 -68.18
C PHE A 226 -34.29 37.22 -69.55
N GLU A 227 -33.60 36.94 -70.65
CA GLU A 227 -34.05 37.31 -71.99
C GLU A 227 -34.50 36.09 -72.81
N THR A 228 -33.78 34.98 -72.72
CA THR A 228 -34.08 33.78 -73.52
C THR A 228 -35.36 33.10 -73.02
N ASP A 229 -36.30 32.82 -73.92
CA ASP A 229 -37.47 31.94 -73.65
C ASP A 229 -38.24 32.31 -72.36
N ASN A 230 -38.61 33.58 -72.24
CA ASN A 230 -39.28 34.21 -71.08
C ASN A 230 -38.41 34.38 -69.81
N GLY A 231 -37.11 34.09 -69.90
CA GLY A 231 -36.12 34.40 -68.86
C GLY A 231 -36.23 33.54 -67.59
N GLY A 232 -35.43 33.91 -66.58
CA GLY A 232 -35.35 33.20 -65.30
C GLY A 232 -34.44 31.98 -65.34
N TRP A 233 -33.56 31.88 -66.33
CA TRP A 233 -32.66 30.76 -66.51
C TRP A 233 -31.41 30.90 -65.64
N THR A 234 -31.14 29.86 -64.86
CA THR A 234 -29.87 29.73 -64.14
C THR A 234 -28.86 28.99 -65.03
N VAL A 235 -27.87 29.70 -65.54
CA VAL A 235 -26.86 29.11 -66.43
C VAL A 235 -25.84 28.33 -65.58
N PHE A 236 -25.72 27.04 -65.84
CA PHE A 236 -24.74 26.19 -65.13
C PHE A 236 -23.54 25.76 -65.98
N GLN A 237 -23.59 25.97 -67.29
CA GLN A 237 -22.47 25.75 -68.21
C GLN A 237 -22.54 26.78 -69.35
N ARG A 238 -21.40 27.35 -69.74
CA ARG A 238 -21.30 28.14 -70.97
C ARG A 238 -19.98 27.90 -71.71
N ARG A 239 -20.06 27.72 -73.04
CA ARG A 239 -18.92 27.69 -73.98
C ARG A 239 -19.09 28.81 -75.01
N LEU A 240 -17.99 29.49 -75.35
CA LEU A 240 -17.97 30.66 -76.23
C LEU A 240 -16.78 30.63 -77.21
N ASN A 241 -15.56 30.48 -76.69
CA ASN A 241 -14.33 30.73 -77.46
C ASN A 241 -13.19 29.75 -77.15
N GLY A 242 -13.38 28.80 -76.23
CA GLY A 242 -12.39 27.78 -75.87
C GLY A 242 -11.25 28.25 -74.97
N GLN A 243 -11.35 29.43 -74.35
CA GLN A 243 -10.32 29.94 -73.44
C GLN A 243 -10.26 29.20 -72.10
N THR A 244 -11.36 28.63 -71.64
CA THR A 244 -11.38 27.83 -70.42
C THR A 244 -11.13 26.37 -70.76
N ASP A 245 -10.14 25.76 -70.10
CA ASP A 245 -9.89 24.32 -70.21
C ASP A 245 -10.96 23.52 -69.44
N PHE A 246 -11.70 22.67 -70.15
CA PHE A 246 -12.71 21.76 -69.60
C PHE A 246 -12.15 20.35 -69.37
N TYR A 247 -10.92 20.03 -69.77
CA TYR A 247 -10.31 18.73 -69.47
C TYR A 247 -9.79 18.70 -68.02
N ARG A 248 -10.71 18.55 -67.07
CA ARG A 248 -10.45 18.65 -65.62
C ARG A 248 -10.77 17.37 -64.87
N GLY A 249 -10.14 17.20 -63.70
CA GLY A 249 -10.39 16.09 -62.79
C GLY A 249 -11.72 16.22 -62.02
N TRP A 250 -12.06 15.16 -61.30
CA TRP A 250 -13.33 15.04 -60.55
C TRP A 250 -13.61 16.21 -59.61
N GLU A 251 -12.63 16.62 -58.81
CA GLU A 251 -12.82 17.68 -57.80
C GLU A 251 -13.18 19.03 -58.43
N ALA A 252 -12.55 19.37 -59.56
CA ALA A 252 -12.87 20.59 -60.29
C ALA A 252 -14.32 20.57 -60.82
N TYR A 253 -14.79 19.43 -61.34
CA TYR A 253 -16.18 19.28 -61.77
C TYR A 253 -17.17 19.28 -60.61
N LYS A 254 -16.76 18.80 -59.43
CA LYS A 254 -17.57 18.84 -58.21
C LYS A 254 -17.81 20.28 -57.73
N ILE A 255 -16.74 21.07 -57.62
CA ILE A 255 -16.80 22.44 -57.06
C ILE A 255 -17.16 23.52 -58.09
N GLY A 256 -16.83 23.30 -59.37
CA GLY A 256 -16.98 24.28 -60.45
C GLY A 256 -15.67 24.95 -60.86
N PHE A 257 -15.62 25.50 -62.07
CA PHE A 257 -14.46 26.20 -62.62
C PHE A 257 -14.85 27.18 -63.74
N GLY A 258 -13.96 28.11 -64.05
CA GLY A 258 -14.16 29.12 -65.08
C GLY A 258 -14.72 30.43 -64.53
N ASP A 259 -15.22 31.27 -65.43
CA ASP A 259 -15.74 32.60 -65.12
C ASP A 259 -17.22 32.70 -65.49
N LEU A 260 -18.06 33.06 -64.52
CA LEU A 260 -19.51 33.20 -64.70
C LEU A 260 -19.88 34.25 -65.75
N GLU A 261 -18.99 35.19 -66.10
CA GLU A 261 -19.19 36.16 -67.19
C GLU A 261 -18.57 35.72 -68.53
N ALA A 262 -17.81 34.60 -68.55
CA ALA A 262 -17.25 34.00 -69.76
C ALA A 262 -17.58 32.49 -69.85
N GLU A 263 -16.57 31.61 -69.97
CA GLU A 263 -16.77 30.16 -70.02
C GLU A 263 -16.61 29.51 -68.65
N PHE A 264 -17.58 28.69 -68.25
CA PHE A 264 -17.58 28.05 -66.94
C PHE A 264 -18.36 26.74 -66.86
N TRP A 265 -18.10 26.01 -65.79
CA TRP A 265 -18.92 24.92 -65.24
C TRP A 265 -19.26 25.27 -63.79
N LEU A 266 -20.55 25.34 -63.45
CA LEU A 266 -21.00 25.82 -62.14
C LEU A 266 -20.54 24.92 -60.98
N GLY A 267 -20.41 23.61 -61.23
CA GLY A 267 -20.06 22.60 -60.24
C GLY A 267 -21.21 21.64 -59.99
N ASN A 268 -20.93 20.34 -60.00
CA ASN A 268 -21.94 19.29 -59.87
C ASN A 268 -22.68 19.37 -58.54
N GLN A 269 -22.00 19.75 -57.45
CA GLN A 269 -22.64 19.92 -56.15
C GLN A 269 -23.70 21.02 -56.19
N ARG A 270 -23.40 22.15 -56.84
CA ARG A 270 -24.35 23.27 -56.97
C ARG A 270 -25.52 22.94 -57.89
N ILE A 271 -25.26 22.23 -59.00
CA ILE A 271 -26.30 21.76 -59.93
C ILE A 271 -27.23 20.75 -59.22
N HIS A 272 -26.67 19.85 -58.42
CA HIS A 272 -27.46 18.95 -57.58
C HIS A 272 -28.36 19.74 -56.62
N THR A 273 -27.81 20.70 -55.86
CA THR A 273 -28.61 21.52 -54.94
C THR A 273 -29.75 22.25 -55.65
N LEU A 274 -29.50 22.82 -56.83
CA LEU A 274 -30.51 23.51 -57.65
C LEU A 274 -31.66 22.59 -58.10
N THR A 275 -31.36 21.32 -58.38
CA THR A 275 -32.32 20.37 -58.94
C THR A 275 -32.93 19.42 -57.90
N ALA A 276 -32.45 19.46 -56.65
CA ALA A 276 -32.94 18.60 -55.56
C ALA A 276 -34.31 19.03 -55.01
N ALA A 277 -34.63 20.32 -55.09
CA ALA A 277 -35.81 20.91 -54.44
C ALA A 277 -37.12 20.80 -55.25
N GLY A 278 -37.09 20.36 -56.51
CA GLY A 278 -38.31 20.31 -57.33
C GLY A 278 -38.11 19.89 -58.78
N LYS A 279 -39.15 20.08 -59.59
CA LYS A 279 -39.10 19.81 -61.03
C LYS A 279 -38.35 20.94 -61.75
N SER A 280 -37.14 20.67 -62.22
CA SER A 280 -36.39 21.59 -63.08
C SER A 280 -36.53 21.20 -64.55
N GLU A 281 -36.58 22.21 -65.42
CA GLU A 281 -36.42 22.03 -66.86
C GLU A 281 -34.99 22.40 -67.28
N LEU A 282 -34.50 21.75 -68.33
CA LEU A 282 -33.20 22.03 -68.95
C LEU A 282 -33.42 22.59 -70.35
N ARG A 283 -32.66 23.63 -70.69
CA ARG A 283 -32.53 24.14 -72.05
C ARG A 283 -31.05 24.15 -72.43
N VAL A 284 -30.74 23.66 -73.63
CA VAL A 284 -29.40 23.65 -74.21
C VAL A 284 -29.47 24.39 -75.53
N ASP A 285 -28.90 25.59 -75.60
CA ASP A 285 -28.75 26.37 -76.83
C ASP A 285 -27.37 26.12 -77.43
N MET A 286 -27.32 25.90 -78.75
CA MET A 286 -26.10 25.56 -79.49
C MET A 286 -26.04 26.36 -80.79
N SER A 287 -24.83 26.65 -81.26
CA SER A 287 -24.58 27.25 -82.57
C SER A 287 -23.42 26.57 -83.28
N ASP A 288 -23.53 26.41 -84.60
CA ASP A 288 -22.44 25.91 -85.44
C ASP A 288 -21.50 27.05 -85.87
N PHE A 289 -20.45 26.70 -86.61
CA PHE A 289 -19.44 27.65 -87.11
C PHE A 289 -19.97 28.57 -88.23
N ASP A 290 -21.08 28.19 -88.87
CA ASP A 290 -21.73 28.95 -89.94
C ASP A 290 -22.79 29.93 -89.36
N GLY A 291 -22.99 29.91 -88.04
CA GLY A 291 -23.89 30.80 -87.31
C GLY A 291 -25.33 30.28 -87.20
N ASN A 292 -25.62 29.04 -87.63
CA ASN A 292 -26.92 28.42 -87.41
C ASN A 292 -27.09 28.12 -85.92
N ARG A 293 -28.31 28.34 -85.40
CA ARG A 293 -28.63 28.16 -83.98
C ARG A 293 -29.77 27.16 -83.81
N ALA A 294 -29.67 26.29 -82.81
CA ALA A 294 -30.78 25.46 -82.38
C ALA A 294 -30.75 25.21 -80.88
N TYR A 295 -31.82 24.60 -80.38
CA TYR A 295 -31.97 24.32 -78.97
C TYR A 295 -32.62 22.95 -78.71
N ALA A 296 -32.29 22.38 -77.55
CA ALA A 296 -32.95 21.23 -76.97
C ALA A 296 -33.53 21.61 -75.60
N LYS A 297 -34.81 21.34 -75.36
CA LYS A 297 -35.45 21.46 -74.05
C LYS A 297 -35.83 20.09 -73.51
N TYR A 298 -35.70 19.92 -72.20
CA TYR A 298 -36.12 18.74 -71.46
C TYR A 298 -36.99 19.17 -70.28
N SER A 299 -38.22 18.67 -70.21
CA SER A 299 -39.17 19.03 -69.16
C SER A 299 -38.85 18.42 -67.79
N THR A 300 -37.88 17.51 -67.72
CA THR A 300 -37.35 16.96 -66.48
C THR A 300 -35.84 16.92 -66.55
N PHE A 301 -35.19 17.55 -65.58
CA PHE A 301 -33.76 17.54 -65.39
C PHE A 301 -33.44 17.47 -63.90
N ALA A 302 -32.63 16.50 -63.51
CA ALA A 302 -32.09 16.40 -62.16
C ALA A 302 -30.71 15.76 -62.15
N VAL A 303 -29.86 16.19 -61.23
CA VAL A 303 -28.53 15.65 -61.00
C VAL A 303 -28.49 15.06 -59.59
N GLY A 304 -28.05 13.80 -59.46
CA GLY A 304 -27.90 13.13 -58.17
C GLY A 304 -26.80 13.74 -57.30
N ASP A 305 -26.65 13.24 -56.08
CA ASP A 305 -25.59 13.66 -55.16
C ASP A 305 -24.22 13.03 -55.50
N ALA A 306 -23.20 13.36 -54.70
CA ALA A 306 -21.86 12.79 -54.86
C ALA A 306 -21.83 11.25 -54.68
N VAL A 307 -22.71 10.67 -53.84
CA VAL A 307 -22.77 9.23 -53.57
C VAL A 307 -23.26 8.47 -54.80
N THR A 308 -24.22 9.03 -55.52
CA THR A 308 -24.74 8.51 -56.79
C THR A 308 -23.90 8.93 -57.99
N ASN A 309 -22.70 9.47 -57.77
CA ASN A 309 -21.79 9.99 -58.79
C ASN A 309 -22.44 11.05 -59.71
N TYR A 310 -23.28 11.93 -59.15
CA TYR A 310 -23.96 12.99 -59.88
C TYR A 310 -24.78 12.47 -61.08
N LYS A 311 -25.47 11.33 -60.89
CA LYS A 311 -26.24 10.67 -61.94
C LYS A 311 -27.28 11.61 -62.56
N LEU A 312 -27.26 11.74 -63.88
CA LEU A 312 -28.23 12.51 -64.65
C LEU A 312 -29.58 11.79 -64.76
N THR A 313 -30.67 12.52 -64.52
CA THR A 313 -32.04 12.14 -64.86
C THR A 313 -32.58 13.18 -65.83
N VAL A 314 -32.94 12.76 -67.04
CA VAL A 314 -33.43 13.66 -68.10
C VAL A 314 -34.57 13.02 -68.89
N ALA A 315 -35.64 13.77 -69.15
CA ALA A 315 -36.80 13.29 -69.91
C ALA A 315 -37.58 14.43 -70.59
N GLY A 316 -38.49 14.07 -71.51
CA GLY A 316 -39.41 15.01 -72.15
C GLY A 316 -38.73 15.96 -73.13
N TYR A 317 -37.93 15.42 -74.05
CA TYR A 317 -37.24 16.17 -75.09
C TYR A 317 -38.21 16.94 -76.00
N SER A 318 -37.84 18.16 -76.35
CA SER A 318 -38.44 19.00 -77.40
C SER A 318 -37.39 19.96 -77.96
N GLY A 319 -37.65 20.60 -79.09
CA GLY A 319 -36.72 21.54 -79.73
C GLY A 319 -36.20 21.03 -81.08
N ASN A 320 -35.44 21.89 -81.75
CA ASN A 320 -34.98 21.71 -83.13
C ASN A 320 -33.51 21.27 -83.23
N ALA A 321 -32.83 21.01 -82.11
CA ALA A 321 -31.43 20.57 -82.12
C ALA A 321 -31.17 19.25 -82.85
N GLY A 322 -32.19 18.39 -82.99
CA GLY A 322 -32.11 17.15 -83.80
C GLY A 322 -32.21 17.37 -85.31
N GLU A 323 -32.46 18.61 -85.75
CA GLU A 323 -32.55 19.01 -87.16
C GLU A 323 -31.32 19.84 -87.61
N LEU A 324 -30.34 20.03 -86.71
CA LEU A 324 -29.04 20.64 -87.01
C LEU A 324 -28.10 19.69 -87.75
#